data_AF-A0A7V9KHS7-F1
#
_entry.id   AF-A0A7V9KHS7-F1
#
_cell.length_a   1.000
_cell.length_b   1.000
_cell.length_c   1.000
_cell.angle_alpha   90.00
_cell.angle_beta   90.00
_cell.angle_gamma   90.00
#
_symmetry.space_group_name_H-M   'P 1'
#
loop_
_entity.id
_entity.type
_entity.pdbx_description
1 polymer ?
#
loop_
_entity_poly.entity_id
_entity_poly.type
_entity_poly.pdbx_seq_one_letter_code
_entity_poly.pdbx_strand_id
1 'polypeptide(L)'
;MDGRSIRSPLLPGGDLVAAVLNRVVMSLADRGGASNMVGARWADVAAAHAMTWPGQERPNPAAPDSPLLVQRVTRLDDVPRIAAAASRRGLQNPDLLLFGMCDGTPTMQAADAKFSIETARAKQVSPSVIEGLLGLGEQIGDYLHYAGESPALIPGVFLSPDYPLTLLMLERRQGILRTTVRRSEVVLVPVQSAEFFGPMEGAGTMRLLAGVDRLPVSVDESLLAGLYYMRLARAAIGCWLDAIKPLLVFQDQPAVDEPAVEHETRDRARGAASAFDLVQHWNADVDTIRLQRQVVDQVAALPVANKDLRDQISQLASARGQEPPSVNQVRRRLGAWYRGALRDQIGPLLPPVTDLPASLRDITRAGRAITPRLDTELARIVEQLGTQSIASNGRDPASRS
;
A
#
# COMPACT_ATOMS: atom_id res chain seq x y z
N MET A 1 4.78 -34.74 14.70
CA MET A 1 4.55 -33.47 15.41
C MET A 1 3.56 -32.68 14.58
N ASP A 2 2.42 -32.24 15.13
CA ASP A 2 1.51 -31.33 14.43
C ASP A 2 2.23 -29.97 14.30
N GLY A 3 3.07 -29.84 13.27
CA GLY A 3 4.00 -28.73 13.02
C GLY A 3 3.32 -27.41 12.62
N ARG A 4 2.16 -27.11 13.21
CA ARG A 4 1.29 -26.00 12.81
C ARG A 4 1.68 -24.66 13.44
N SER A 5 2.41 -24.65 14.57
CA SER A 5 2.96 -23.40 15.12
C SER A 5 4.20 -23.65 15.98
N ILE A 6 5.23 -22.83 15.77
CA ILE A 6 6.49 -22.85 16.50
C ILE A 6 6.34 -21.97 17.73
N ARG A 7 6.61 -22.52 18.91
CA ARG A 7 6.55 -21.81 20.20
C ARG A 7 7.93 -21.36 20.62
N SER A 8 8.04 -20.13 21.12
CA SER A 8 9.27 -19.58 21.66
C SER A 8 8.97 -18.36 22.54
N PRO A 9 9.64 -18.19 23.69
CA PRO A 9 9.53 -16.97 24.48
C PRO A 9 10.11 -15.74 23.77
N LEU A 10 10.90 -15.93 22.72
CA LEU A 10 11.47 -14.86 21.89
C LEU A 10 10.42 -14.20 20.99
N LEU A 11 9.30 -14.89 20.76
CA LEU A 11 8.22 -14.45 19.89
C LEU A 11 7.16 -13.68 20.69
N PRO A 12 6.68 -12.52 20.20
CA PRO A 12 5.57 -11.84 20.83
C PRO A 12 4.32 -12.73 20.79
N GLY A 13 3.71 -12.97 21.96
CA GLY A 13 2.57 -13.89 22.09
C GLY A 13 2.94 -15.36 22.26
N GLY A 14 4.25 -15.69 22.27
CA GLY A 14 4.76 -17.03 22.62
C GLY A 14 4.79 -18.05 21.48
N ASP A 15 4.21 -17.74 20.32
CA ASP A 15 4.26 -18.58 19.12
C ASP A 15 4.24 -17.77 17.81
N LEU A 16 4.64 -18.40 16.71
CA LEU A 16 4.86 -17.71 15.44
C LEU A 16 3.57 -17.18 14.79
N VAL A 17 2.45 -17.89 14.98
CA VAL A 17 1.15 -17.41 14.46
C VAL A 17 0.72 -16.17 15.26
N ALA A 18 0.81 -16.23 16.59
CA ALA A 18 0.52 -15.09 17.45
C ALA A 18 1.45 -13.90 17.16
N ALA A 19 2.72 -14.17 16.87
CA ALA A 19 3.71 -13.14 16.55
C ALA A 19 3.44 -12.44 15.22
N VAL A 20 3.06 -13.21 14.18
CA VAL A 20 2.60 -12.64 12.91
C VAL A 20 1.40 -11.73 13.17
N LEU A 21 0.38 -12.21 13.87
CA LEU A 21 -0.86 -11.44 14.12
C LEU A 21 -0.72 -10.37 15.21
N ASN A 22 0.47 -10.16 15.75
CA ASN A 22 0.70 -9.18 16.80
C ASN A 22 0.51 -7.75 16.26
N ARG A 23 -0.40 -6.98 16.88
CA ARG A 23 -0.74 -5.61 16.45
C ARG A 23 0.45 -4.65 16.50
N VAL A 24 1.36 -4.82 17.46
CA VAL A 24 2.57 -3.98 17.56
C VAL A 24 3.50 -4.30 16.40
N VAL A 25 3.76 -5.58 16.12
CA VAL A 25 4.56 -6.01 14.96
C VAL A 25 3.98 -5.44 13.66
N MET A 26 2.67 -5.59 13.44
CA MET A 26 2.00 -5.07 12.24
C MET A 26 2.13 -3.54 12.14
N SER A 27 1.84 -2.82 13.22
CA SER A 27 1.92 -1.35 13.23
C SER A 27 3.33 -0.84 12.95
N LEU A 28 4.36 -1.49 13.48
CA LEU A 28 5.75 -1.12 13.22
C LEU A 28 6.15 -1.46 11.78
N ALA A 29 5.78 -2.64 11.29
CA ALA A 29 6.08 -3.09 9.93
C ALA A 29 5.43 -2.19 8.86
N ASP A 30 4.20 -1.73 9.10
CA ASP A 30 3.49 -0.87 8.15
C ASP A 30 4.06 0.54 8.04
N ARG A 31 4.81 1.02 9.05
CA ARG A 31 5.61 2.26 8.90
C ARG A 31 6.70 2.12 7.85
N GLY A 32 7.25 0.92 7.70
CA GLY A 32 8.14 0.56 6.62
C GLY A 32 7.42 0.08 5.34
N GLY A 33 6.09 0.14 5.28
CA GLY A 33 5.32 -0.25 4.09
C GLY A 33 5.14 -1.76 3.89
N ALA A 34 5.24 -2.59 4.93
CA ALA A 34 5.16 -4.05 4.81
C ALA A 34 3.89 -4.55 4.11
N SER A 35 2.70 -4.10 4.53
CA SER A 35 1.44 -4.59 3.95
C SER A 35 1.32 -4.26 2.46
N ASN A 36 1.77 -3.06 2.04
CA ASN A 36 1.76 -2.67 0.63
C ASN A 36 2.72 -3.53 -0.19
N MET A 37 3.92 -3.77 0.32
CA MET A 37 4.96 -4.53 -0.39
C MET A 37 4.58 -6.01 -0.53
N VAL A 38 4.13 -6.65 0.56
CA VAL A 38 3.65 -8.04 0.55
C VAL A 38 2.41 -8.17 -0.32
N GLY A 39 1.48 -7.22 -0.22
CA GLY A 39 0.25 -7.19 -1.02
C GLY A 39 0.54 -7.08 -2.52
N ALA A 40 1.39 -6.12 -2.93
CA ALA A 40 1.76 -5.93 -4.33
C ALA A 40 2.48 -7.17 -4.90
N ARG A 41 3.47 -7.71 -4.18
CA ARG A 41 4.17 -8.93 -4.59
C ARG A 41 3.21 -10.12 -4.70
N TRP A 42 2.25 -10.23 -3.78
CA TRP A 42 1.25 -11.29 -3.83
C TRP A 42 0.31 -11.15 -5.03
N ALA A 43 -0.11 -9.93 -5.38
CA ALA A 43 -0.92 -9.68 -6.56
C ALA A 43 -0.21 -10.17 -7.83
N ASP A 44 1.09 -9.88 -7.99
CA ASP A 44 1.90 -10.36 -9.12
C ASP A 44 1.98 -11.90 -9.17
N VAL A 45 2.26 -12.55 -8.03
CA VAL A 45 2.39 -14.02 -7.94
C VAL A 45 1.05 -14.70 -8.21
N ALA A 46 -0.03 -14.20 -7.62
CA ALA A 46 -1.39 -14.70 -7.82
C ALA A 46 -1.84 -14.53 -9.28
N ALA A 47 -1.58 -13.37 -9.88
CA ALA A 47 -1.87 -13.13 -11.29
C ALA A 47 -1.08 -14.08 -12.20
N ALA A 48 0.23 -14.22 -12.00
CA ALA A 48 1.06 -15.15 -12.77
C ALA A 48 0.55 -16.59 -12.67
N HIS A 49 0.13 -17.02 -11.48
CA HIS A 49 -0.49 -18.34 -11.29
C HIS A 49 -1.83 -18.44 -12.04
N ALA A 50 -2.70 -17.44 -11.94
CA ALA A 50 -4.00 -17.42 -12.62
C ALA A 50 -3.88 -17.41 -14.14
N MET A 51 -2.84 -16.79 -14.70
CA MET A 51 -2.59 -16.79 -16.16
C MET A 51 -2.33 -18.19 -16.73
N THR A 52 -2.05 -19.19 -15.90
CA THR A 52 -1.92 -20.60 -16.33
C THR A 52 -3.27 -21.32 -16.44
N TRP A 53 -4.36 -20.72 -15.94
CA TRP A 53 -5.66 -21.36 -15.83
C TRP A 53 -6.46 -21.56 -17.13
N PRO A 54 -6.22 -20.85 -18.25
CA PRO A 54 -6.91 -21.15 -19.51
C PRO A 54 -6.85 -22.65 -19.87
N GLY A 55 -8.01 -23.23 -20.18
CA GLY A 55 -8.17 -24.67 -20.43
C GLY A 55 -8.40 -25.51 -19.18
N GLN A 56 -8.49 -24.92 -17.99
CA GLN A 56 -8.67 -25.64 -16.72
C GLN A 56 -9.98 -25.29 -16.03
N GLU A 57 -10.53 -26.25 -15.30
CA GLU A 57 -11.69 -26.07 -14.44
C GLU A 57 -11.29 -25.38 -13.12
N ARG A 58 -12.10 -24.41 -12.70
CA ARG A 58 -11.92 -23.65 -11.45
C ARG A 58 -13.20 -23.58 -10.62
N PRO A 59 -13.08 -23.41 -9.30
CA PRO A 59 -14.24 -23.47 -8.41
C PRO A 59 -15.32 -22.44 -8.77
N ASN A 60 -16.57 -22.89 -8.77
CA ASN A 60 -17.75 -22.05 -8.76
C ASN A 60 -18.35 -22.09 -7.34
N PRO A 61 -18.19 -21.04 -6.51
CA PRO A 61 -18.65 -21.05 -5.13
C PRO A 61 -20.18 -21.19 -4.97
N ALA A 62 -20.96 -20.89 -6.00
CA ALA A 62 -22.42 -21.04 -6.00
C ALA A 62 -22.88 -22.47 -6.36
N ALA A 63 -22.13 -23.17 -7.21
CA ALA A 63 -22.45 -24.51 -7.68
C ALA A 63 -21.17 -25.35 -7.78
N PRO A 64 -20.76 -26.02 -6.68
CA PRO A 64 -19.49 -26.77 -6.63
C PRO A 64 -19.36 -27.88 -7.67
N ASP A 65 -20.49 -28.45 -8.12
CA ASP A 65 -20.53 -29.51 -9.13
C ASP A 65 -20.47 -29.00 -10.58
N SER A 66 -20.52 -27.67 -10.76
CA SER A 66 -20.47 -26.98 -12.06
C SER A 66 -19.31 -25.98 -12.08
N PRO A 67 -18.06 -26.46 -12.23
CA PRO A 67 -16.89 -25.59 -12.24
C PRO A 67 -16.85 -24.68 -13.46
N LEU A 68 -16.13 -23.56 -13.33
CA LEU A 68 -15.84 -22.66 -14.44
C LEU A 68 -14.68 -23.22 -15.27
N LEU A 69 -14.92 -23.62 -16.52
CA LEU A 69 -13.85 -23.87 -17.48
C LEU A 69 -13.29 -22.53 -17.96
N VAL A 70 -12.14 -22.14 -17.42
CA VAL A 70 -11.50 -20.85 -17.72
C VAL A 70 -11.00 -20.86 -19.16
N GLN A 71 -11.35 -19.84 -19.92
CA GLN A 71 -10.89 -19.62 -21.29
C GLN A 71 -9.89 -18.45 -21.37
N ARG A 72 -10.07 -17.44 -20.52
CA ARG A 72 -9.22 -16.25 -20.48
C ARG A 72 -9.17 -15.70 -19.06
N VAL A 73 -8.01 -15.14 -18.71
CA VAL A 73 -7.82 -14.33 -17.51
C VAL A 73 -7.38 -12.93 -17.94
N THR A 74 -7.94 -11.90 -17.31
CA THR A 74 -7.56 -10.51 -17.53
C THR A 74 -7.17 -9.89 -16.20
N ARG A 75 -6.01 -9.22 -16.20
CA ARG A 75 -5.49 -8.48 -15.06
C ARG A 75 -6.00 -7.04 -15.08
N LEU A 76 -6.72 -6.62 -14.05
CA LEU A 76 -7.37 -5.31 -13.99
C LEU A 76 -6.54 -4.23 -13.30
N ASP A 77 -5.69 -4.60 -12.34
CA ASP A 77 -4.76 -3.69 -11.65
C ASP A 77 -3.67 -3.14 -12.59
N ASP A 78 -3.33 -3.88 -13.65
CA ASP A 78 -2.43 -3.43 -14.74
C ASP A 78 -3.05 -2.34 -15.64
N VAL A 79 -4.31 -1.96 -15.39
CA VAL A 79 -5.03 -0.98 -16.20
C VAL A 79 -5.40 0.24 -15.34
N PRO A 80 -4.49 1.22 -15.16
CA PRO A 80 -4.71 2.38 -14.29
C PRO A 80 -6.00 3.16 -14.59
N ARG A 81 -6.44 3.19 -15.86
CA ARG A 81 -7.68 3.87 -16.25
C ARG A 81 -8.93 3.23 -15.63
N ILE A 82 -8.95 1.90 -15.49
CA ILE A 82 -10.06 1.15 -14.88
C ILE A 82 -10.10 1.43 -13.39
N ALA A 83 -8.97 1.29 -12.70
CA ALA A 83 -8.86 1.57 -11.27
C ALA A 83 -9.30 3.01 -10.94
N ALA A 84 -8.87 4.00 -11.75
CA ALA A 84 -9.26 5.39 -11.58
C ALA A 84 -10.76 5.63 -11.86
N ALA A 85 -11.34 4.97 -12.86
CA ALA A 85 -12.77 5.06 -13.18
C ALA A 85 -13.64 4.42 -12.08
N ALA A 86 -13.28 3.23 -11.63
CA ALA A 86 -13.94 2.52 -10.53
C ALA A 86 -13.90 3.35 -9.24
N SER A 87 -12.72 3.87 -8.89
CA SER A 87 -12.53 4.73 -7.71
C SER A 87 -13.39 5.99 -7.74
N ARG A 88 -13.49 6.69 -8.89
CA ARG A 88 -14.37 7.87 -9.04
C ARG A 88 -15.85 7.57 -8.80
N ARG A 89 -16.29 6.33 -9.00
CA ARG A 89 -17.68 5.89 -8.76
C ARG A 89 -17.86 5.12 -7.45
N GLY A 90 -16.83 5.03 -6.60
CA GLY A 90 -16.88 4.27 -5.35
C GLY A 90 -17.03 2.76 -5.55
N LEU A 91 -16.67 2.25 -6.73
CA LEU A 91 -16.74 0.83 -7.06
C LEU A 91 -15.50 0.10 -6.54
N GLN A 92 -15.65 -1.20 -6.27
CA GLN A 92 -14.52 -2.08 -6.02
C GLN A 92 -13.82 -2.41 -7.34
N ASN A 93 -12.51 -2.66 -7.29
CA ASN A 93 -11.71 -3.10 -8.42
C ASN A 93 -10.99 -4.40 -8.00
N PRO A 94 -11.48 -5.58 -8.40
CA PRO A 94 -10.79 -6.83 -8.14
C PRO A 94 -9.51 -6.88 -8.98
N ASP A 95 -8.53 -7.68 -8.55
CA ASP A 95 -7.25 -7.78 -9.27
C ASP A 95 -7.42 -8.46 -10.64
N LEU A 96 -8.31 -9.44 -10.74
CA LEU A 96 -8.49 -10.29 -11.92
C LEU A 96 -9.97 -10.46 -12.32
N LEU A 97 -10.18 -10.67 -13.61
CA LEU A 97 -11.42 -11.22 -14.17
C LEU A 97 -11.12 -12.51 -14.92
N LEU A 98 -11.94 -13.52 -14.66
CA LEU A 98 -11.93 -14.82 -15.32
C LEU A 98 -13.12 -14.87 -16.27
N PHE A 99 -12.86 -15.29 -17.51
CA PHE A 99 -13.87 -15.54 -18.53
C PHE A 99 -13.83 -17.01 -18.89
N GLY A 100 -14.99 -17.63 -18.99
CA GLY A 100 -15.06 -19.04 -19.29
C GLY A 100 -16.47 -19.53 -19.56
N MET A 101 -16.65 -20.83 -19.38
CA MET A 101 -17.92 -21.51 -19.57
C MET A 101 -18.29 -22.28 -18.31
N CYS A 102 -19.56 -22.22 -17.91
CA CYS A 102 -20.14 -23.07 -16.87
C CYS A 102 -21.34 -23.78 -17.50
N ASP A 103 -21.32 -25.11 -17.56
CA ASP A 103 -22.38 -25.92 -18.19
C ASP A 103 -22.78 -25.43 -19.61
N GLY A 104 -21.78 -25.05 -20.42
CA GLY A 104 -22.00 -24.51 -21.77
C GLY A 104 -22.47 -23.05 -21.82
N THR A 105 -22.58 -22.36 -20.69
CA THR A 105 -22.99 -20.95 -20.62
C THR A 105 -21.78 -20.01 -20.46
N PRO A 106 -21.62 -19.01 -21.33
CA PRO A 106 -20.81 -17.81 -21.11
C PRO A 106 -20.82 -17.30 -19.67
N THR A 107 -19.67 -17.33 -18.98
CA THR A 107 -19.61 -16.96 -17.56
C THR A 107 -18.41 -16.07 -17.24
N MET A 108 -18.62 -15.09 -16.36
CA MET A 108 -17.57 -14.26 -15.77
C MET A 108 -17.51 -14.41 -14.26
N GLN A 109 -16.28 -14.40 -13.74
CA GLN A 109 -15.99 -14.53 -12.32
C GLN A 109 -14.87 -13.56 -11.93
N ALA A 110 -15.05 -12.81 -10.84
CA ALA A 110 -14.00 -11.97 -10.28
C ALA A 110 -13.02 -12.82 -9.47
N ALA A 111 -11.75 -12.44 -9.48
CA ALA A 111 -10.79 -13.00 -8.55
C ALA A 111 -9.89 -11.91 -7.95
N ASP A 112 -9.55 -12.08 -6.68
CA ASP A 112 -8.84 -11.06 -5.90
C ASP A 112 -7.73 -11.72 -5.06
N ALA A 113 -6.53 -11.15 -5.11
CA ALA A 113 -5.36 -11.67 -4.45
C ALA A 113 -5.32 -11.18 -2.99
N LYS A 114 -5.33 -12.13 -2.05
CA LYS A 114 -5.23 -11.83 -0.62
C LYS A 114 -4.18 -12.71 0.04
N PHE A 115 -3.07 -12.12 0.46
CA PHE A 115 -2.01 -12.84 1.18
C PHE A 115 -2.50 -13.42 2.51
N SER A 116 -3.45 -12.73 3.15
CA SER A 116 -4.23 -13.23 4.29
C SER A 116 -5.72 -13.01 4.04
N ILE A 117 -6.52 -14.06 4.21
CA ILE A 117 -7.98 -14.00 4.06
C ILE A 117 -8.69 -13.30 5.21
N GLU A 118 -7.98 -12.88 6.25
CA GLU A 118 -8.53 -12.14 7.39
C GLU A 118 -9.20 -10.82 6.96
N THR A 119 -8.59 -10.13 6.00
CA THR A 119 -9.09 -8.85 5.46
C THR A 119 -10.00 -9.05 4.27
N ALA A 120 -10.14 -10.28 3.77
CA ALA A 120 -11.02 -10.60 2.66
C ALA A 120 -12.49 -10.41 3.05
N ARG A 121 -13.28 -9.85 2.14
CA ARG A 121 -14.71 -9.62 2.27
C ARG A 121 -15.39 -10.14 1.02
N ALA A 122 -16.32 -11.08 1.15
CA ALA A 122 -17.01 -11.71 0.01
C ALA A 122 -17.60 -10.69 -0.99
N LYS A 123 -18.03 -9.52 -0.50
CA LYS A 123 -18.50 -8.40 -1.35
C LYS A 123 -17.48 -7.96 -2.41
N GLN A 124 -16.17 -8.06 -2.14
CA GLN A 124 -15.08 -7.65 -3.05
C GLN A 124 -15.06 -8.45 -4.35
N VAL A 125 -15.53 -9.70 -4.31
CA VAL A 125 -15.56 -10.62 -5.46
C VAL A 125 -16.98 -11.02 -5.83
N SER A 126 -17.97 -10.23 -5.42
CA SER A 126 -19.38 -10.53 -5.70
C SER A 126 -19.78 -10.23 -7.16
N PRO A 127 -20.84 -10.85 -7.70
CA PRO A 127 -21.34 -10.54 -9.05
C PRO A 127 -21.62 -9.05 -9.26
N SER A 128 -22.13 -8.37 -8.22
CA SER A 128 -22.41 -6.92 -8.26
C SER A 128 -21.18 -6.05 -8.52
N VAL A 129 -19.98 -6.52 -8.18
CA VAL A 129 -18.73 -5.81 -8.51
C VAL A 129 -18.49 -5.87 -10.02
N ILE A 130 -18.70 -7.03 -10.64
CA ILE A 130 -18.54 -7.21 -12.08
C ILE A 130 -19.61 -6.38 -12.83
N GLU A 131 -20.86 -6.41 -12.37
CA GLU A 131 -21.94 -5.57 -12.92
C GLU A 131 -21.58 -4.08 -12.87
N GLY A 132 -21.11 -3.61 -11.70
CA GLY A 132 -20.69 -2.23 -11.50
C GLY A 132 -19.53 -1.84 -12.41
N LEU A 133 -18.56 -2.73 -12.60
CA LEU A 133 -17.49 -2.54 -13.57
C LEU A 133 -18.07 -2.44 -14.97
N LEU A 134 -18.83 -3.41 -15.47
CA LEU A 134 -19.44 -3.39 -16.81
C LEU A 134 -20.24 -2.10 -17.08
N GLY A 135 -20.88 -1.53 -16.06
CA GLY A 135 -21.56 -0.23 -16.11
C GLY A 135 -20.66 1.00 -16.36
N LEU A 136 -19.34 0.84 -16.42
CA LEU A 136 -18.39 1.86 -16.88
C LEU A 136 -18.38 2.01 -18.42
N GLY A 137 -18.99 1.07 -19.16
CA GLY A 137 -19.23 1.18 -20.60
C GLY A 137 -17.97 1.19 -21.46
N GLU A 138 -17.89 2.10 -22.44
CA GLU A 138 -16.77 2.19 -23.39
C GLU A 138 -15.39 2.36 -22.72
N GLN A 139 -15.33 2.91 -21.50
CA GLN A 139 -14.06 3.12 -20.77
C GLN A 139 -13.28 1.82 -20.50
N ILE A 140 -13.99 0.70 -20.47
CA ILE A 140 -13.47 -0.63 -20.17
C ILE A 140 -13.75 -1.64 -21.29
N GLY A 141 -14.60 -1.28 -22.27
CA GLY A 141 -15.08 -2.18 -23.32
C GLY A 141 -13.96 -2.86 -24.11
N ASP A 142 -12.88 -2.12 -24.41
CA ASP A 142 -11.69 -2.66 -25.08
C ASP A 142 -10.99 -3.76 -24.29
N TYR A 143 -11.02 -3.67 -22.96
CA TYR A 143 -10.34 -4.61 -22.06
C TYR A 143 -11.22 -5.79 -21.66
N LEU A 144 -12.54 -5.60 -21.75
CA LEU A 144 -13.52 -6.63 -21.42
C LEU A 144 -14.09 -7.33 -22.64
N HIS A 145 -13.52 -7.12 -23.84
CA HIS A 145 -13.97 -7.72 -25.11
C HIS A 145 -14.48 -9.13 -24.90
N TYR A 146 -15.81 -9.24 -24.89
CA TYR A 146 -16.55 -10.49 -24.78
C TYR A 146 -17.34 -10.61 -26.08
N ALA A 147 -16.95 -11.59 -26.90
CA ALA A 147 -17.61 -11.87 -28.15
C ALA A 147 -18.82 -12.78 -27.88
N GLY A 148 -19.94 -12.25 -27.40
CA GLY A 148 -21.13 -13.05 -27.13
C GLY A 148 -22.28 -12.30 -26.44
N GLU A 149 -23.37 -13.04 -26.20
CA GLU A 149 -24.50 -12.63 -25.35
C GLU A 149 -24.03 -12.28 -23.93
N SER A 150 -24.84 -11.53 -23.17
CA SER A 150 -24.53 -11.11 -21.81
C SER A 150 -24.11 -12.31 -20.94
N PRO A 151 -22.85 -12.40 -20.49
CA PRO A 151 -22.37 -13.55 -19.73
C PRO A 151 -23.05 -13.63 -18.36
N ALA A 152 -23.27 -14.86 -17.89
CA ALA A 152 -23.68 -15.11 -16.52
C ALA A 152 -22.58 -14.65 -15.55
N LEU A 153 -22.99 -14.04 -14.43
CA LEU A 153 -22.06 -13.57 -13.41
C LEU A 153 -22.17 -14.48 -12.19
N ILE A 154 -21.07 -15.15 -11.84
CA ILE A 154 -21.01 -16.06 -10.69
C ILE A 154 -20.19 -15.44 -9.54
N PRO A 155 -20.38 -15.88 -8.29
CA PRO A 155 -19.53 -15.46 -7.18
C PRO A 155 -18.06 -15.74 -7.45
N GLY A 156 -17.22 -14.78 -7.08
CA GLY A 156 -15.79 -14.83 -7.30
C GLY A 156 -15.00 -15.58 -6.24
N VAL A 157 -13.69 -15.62 -6.43
CA VAL A 157 -12.76 -16.37 -5.58
C VAL A 157 -11.61 -15.48 -5.10
N PHE A 158 -11.04 -15.82 -3.96
CA PHE A 158 -9.80 -15.24 -3.46
C PHE A 158 -8.64 -16.17 -3.78
N LEU A 159 -7.55 -15.62 -4.31
CA LEU A 159 -6.29 -16.32 -4.41
C LEU A 159 -5.46 -16.02 -3.17
N SER A 160 -5.20 -17.05 -2.37
CA SER A 160 -4.43 -16.94 -1.13
C SER A 160 -3.31 -17.97 -1.07
N PRO A 161 -2.19 -17.67 -0.39
CA PRO A 161 -1.10 -18.62 -0.30
C PRO A 161 -1.55 -19.90 0.38
N ASP A 162 -1.05 -21.03 -0.09
CA ASP A 162 -1.17 -22.31 0.59
C ASP A 162 -0.16 -22.40 1.73
N TYR A 163 -0.57 -21.94 2.92
CA TYR A 163 0.28 -21.94 4.11
C TYR A 163 -0.55 -21.99 5.40
N PRO A 164 0.07 -22.29 6.55
CA PRO A 164 -0.63 -22.54 7.80
C PRO A 164 -1.60 -21.42 8.22
N LEU A 165 -1.27 -20.15 7.96
CA LEU A 165 -2.13 -19.03 8.35
C LEU A 165 -3.47 -19.07 7.61
N THR A 166 -3.48 -19.24 6.28
CA THR A 166 -4.72 -19.32 5.50
C THR A 166 -5.62 -20.45 6.03
N LEU A 167 -5.04 -21.62 6.30
CA LEU A 167 -5.78 -22.78 6.81
C LEU A 167 -6.37 -22.51 8.19
N LEU A 168 -5.61 -21.94 9.13
CA LEU A 168 -6.09 -21.59 10.46
C LEU A 168 -7.23 -20.56 10.44
N MET A 169 -7.16 -19.60 9.52
CA MET A 169 -8.20 -18.57 9.33
C MET A 169 -9.49 -19.18 8.73
N LEU A 170 -9.36 -20.14 7.81
CA LEU A 170 -10.49 -20.88 7.23
C LEU A 170 -11.18 -21.77 8.27
N GLU A 171 -10.41 -22.41 9.15
CA GLU A 171 -10.91 -23.19 10.28
C GLU A 171 -11.54 -22.30 11.39
N ARG A 172 -11.48 -20.97 11.25
CA ARG A 172 -11.96 -19.96 12.23
C ARG A 172 -11.33 -20.09 13.62
N ARG A 173 -10.13 -20.68 13.71
CA ARG A 173 -9.46 -20.92 15.00
C ARG A 173 -8.62 -19.73 15.47
N GLN A 174 -8.18 -18.88 14.54
CA GLN A 174 -7.27 -17.76 14.78
C GLN A 174 -7.69 -16.56 13.91
N GLY A 175 -7.26 -15.34 14.28
CA GLY A 175 -7.52 -14.08 13.55
C GLY A 175 -7.87 -12.93 14.47
N ILE A 176 -7.46 -11.70 14.14
CA ILE A 176 -7.91 -10.46 14.78
C ILE A 176 -9.36 -10.16 14.38
N LEU A 177 -9.73 -10.50 13.13
CA LEU A 177 -11.09 -10.36 12.59
C LEU A 177 -11.68 -11.72 12.23
N ARG A 178 -13.00 -11.87 12.42
CA ARG A 178 -13.74 -13.05 12.00
C ARG A 178 -13.78 -13.12 10.47
N THR A 179 -13.33 -14.23 9.89
CA THR A 179 -13.37 -14.46 8.45
C THR A 179 -14.82 -14.49 7.93
N THR A 180 -15.10 -13.66 6.93
CA THR A 180 -16.42 -13.60 6.26
C THR A 180 -16.48 -14.47 5.01
N VAL A 181 -15.36 -15.05 4.60
CA VAL A 181 -15.22 -15.87 3.39
C VAL A 181 -15.34 -17.36 3.74
N ARG A 182 -15.89 -18.14 2.82
CA ARG A 182 -16.06 -19.59 2.89
C ARG A 182 -14.88 -20.29 2.25
N ARG A 183 -14.66 -21.57 2.60
CA ARG A 183 -13.61 -22.40 1.99
C ARG A 183 -13.74 -22.50 0.47
N SER A 184 -14.96 -22.59 -0.04
CA SER A 184 -15.26 -22.65 -1.48
C SER A 184 -14.94 -21.36 -2.23
N GLU A 185 -14.79 -20.23 -1.52
CA GLU A 185 -14.42 -18.95 -2.10
C GLU A 185 -12.89 -18.74 -2.10
N VAL A 186 -12.09 -19.71 -1.65
CA VAL A 186 -10.62 -19.54 -1.52
C VAL A 186 -9.88 -20.61 -2.31
N VAL A 187 -9.15 -20.18 -3.33
CA VAL A 187 -8.18 -20.98 -4.09
C VAL A 187 -6.83 -20.84 -3.40
N LEU A 188 -6.26 -21.98 -2.96
CA LEU A 188 -4.93 -22.02 -2.38
C LEU A 188 -3.89 -22.07 -3.50
N VAL A 189 -2.97 -21.12 -3.49
CA VAL A 189 -1.91 -20.98 -4.47
C VAL A 189 -0.59 -21.41 -3.84
N PRO A 190 0.09 -22.44 -4.37
CA PRO A 190 1.37 -22.88 -3.84
C PRO A 190 2.42 -21.78 -4.06
N VAL A 191 3.21 -21.50 -3.03
CA VAL A 191 4.28 -20.51 -3.09
C VAL A 191 5.44 -20.93 -2.20
N GLN A 192 6.66 -20.78 -2.69
CA GLN A 192 7.87 -21.01 -1.92
C GLN A 192 8.32 -19.72 -1.25
N SER A 193 8.72 -19.81 0.03
CA SER A 193 9.07 -18.62 0.83
C SER A 193 10.30 -17.90 0.26
N ALA A 194 11.33 -18.65 -0.14
CA ALA A 194 12.54 -18.10 -0.75
C ALA A 194 12.26 -17.31 -2.05
N GLU A 195 11.39 -17.82 -2.92
CA GLU A 195 11.03 -17.17 -4.19
C GLU A 195 10.14 -15.94 -3.98
N PHE A 196 9.29 -15.98 -2.94
CA PHE A 196 8.39 -14.90 -2.61
C PHE A 196 9.13 -13.71 -2.00
N PHE A 197 9.87 -13.94 -0.91
CA PHE A 197 10.53 -12.90 -0.13
C PHE A 197 11.95 -12.57 -0.63
N GLY A 198 12.64 -13.51 -1.26
CA GLY A 198 14.02 -13.34 -1.73
C GLY A 198 14.29 -12.07 -2.56
N PRO A 199 13.43 -11.68 -3.51
CA PRO A 199 13.62 -10.47 -4.32
C PRO A 199 13.08 -9.18 -3.67
N MET A 200 12.56 -9.22 -2.44
CA MET A 200 11.99 -8.05 -1.78
C MET A 200 13.06 -7.22 -1.04
N GLU A 201 12.93 -5.89 -1.07
CA GLU A 201 13.76 -4.96 -0.28
C GLU A 201 13.64 -5.26 1.22
N GLY A 202 14.76 -5.61 1.86
CA GLY A 202 14.84 -6.05 3.25
C GLY A 202 15.00 -7.57 3.43
N ALA A 203 15.10 -8.36 2.35
CA ALA A 203 15.33 -9.80 2.44
C ALA A 203 16.64 -10.18 3.17
N GLY A 204 17.70 -9.37 3.03
CA GLY A 204 18.94 -9.55 3.79
C GLY A 204 18.75 -9.28 5.28
N THR A 205 18.09 -8.17 5.63
CA THR A 205 17.70 -7.84 7.01
C THR A 205 16.80 -8.92 7.63
N MET A 206 15.88 -9.50 6.87
CA MET A 206 15.02 -10.61 7.30
C MET A 206 15.85 -11.81 7.78
N ARG A 207 16.87 -12.22 7.02
CA ARG A 207 17.76 -13.33 7.41
C ARG A 207 18.62 -13.00 8.62
N LEU A 208 19.11 -11.77 8.73
CA LEU A 208 19.86 -11.31 9.91
C LEU A 208 19.00 -11.42 11.18
N LEU A 209 17.77 -10.93 11.13
CA LEU A 209 16.82 -10.99 12.25
C LEU A 209 16.45 -12.43 12.60
N ALA A 210 16.23 -13.30 11.63
CA ALA A 210 16.02 -14.73 11.89
C ALA A 210 17.23 -15.38 12.59
N GLY A 211 18.44 -14.95 12.25
CA GLY A 211 19.67 -15.39 12.91
C GLY A 211 19.83 -14.91 14.36
N VAL A 212 19.13 -13.85 14.78
CA VAL A 212 19.06 -13.41 16.18
C VAL A 212 18.22 -14.40 17.00
N ASP A 213 17.01 -14.71 16.52
CA ASP A 213 16.08 -15.58 17.25
C ASP A 213 16.46 -17.06 17.20
N ARG A 214 17.14 -17.50 16.12
CA ARG A 214 17.58 -18.91 15.90
C ARG A 214 16.48 -19.95 16.12
N LEU A 215 15.26 -19.62 15.69
CA LEU A 215 14.14 -20.55 15.79
C LEU A 215 14.41 -21.81 14.94
N PRO A 216 13.82 -22.96 15.29
CA PRO A 216 13.97 -24.21 14.53
C PRO A 216 13.12 -24.19 13.24
N VAL A 217 13.26 -23.15 12.42
CA VAL A 217 12.59 -22.95 11.14
C VAL A 217 13.37 -21.99 10.26
N SER A 218 13.47 -22.31 8.97
CA SER A 218 14.07 -21.44 7.98
C SER A 218 13.05 -20.46 7.40
N VAL A 219 13.47 -19.20 7.20
CA VAL A 219 12.70 -18.19 6.47
C VAL A 219 12.58 -18.51 4.98
N ASP A 220 13.51 -19.29 4.43
CA ASP A 220 13.48 -19.71 3.02
C ASP A 220 12.50 -20.87 2.78
N GLU A 221 12.14 -21.63 3.83
CA GLU A 221 11.26 -22.80 3.76
C GLU A 221 9.83 -22.52 4.28
N SER A 222 9.68 -21.64 5.27
CA SER A 222 8.39 -21.36 5.91
C SER A 222 7.87 -19.97 5.56
N LEU A 223 6.77 -19.91 4.80
CA LEU A 223 6.12 -18.65 4.46
C LEU A 223 5.65 -17.88 5.70
N LEU A 224 5.29 -18.59 6.79
CA LEU A 224 4.89 -17.97 8.04
C LEU A 224 6.08 -17.31 8.75
N ALA A 225 7.24 -17.97 8.77
CA ALA A 225 8.47 -17.39 9.31
C ALA A 225 8.94 -16.22 8.45
N GLY A 226 8.94 -16.40 7.11
CA GLY A 226 9.22 -15.35 6.15
C GLY A 226 8.34 -14.11 6.39
N LEU A 227 7.02 -14.26 6.53
CA LEU A 227 6.12 -13.14 6.82
C LEU A 227 6.46 -12.42 8.14
N TYR A 228 6.74 -13.16 9.21
CA TYR A 228 7.10 -12.57 10.50
C TYR A 228 8.40 -11.75 10.40
N TYR A 229 9.47 -12.33 9.89
CA TYR A 229 10.75 -11.63 9.81
C TYR A 229 10.76 -10.55 8.73
N MET A 230 9.97 -10.68 7.66
CA MET A 230 9.75 -9.61 6.70
C MET A 230 9.08 -8.41 7.38
N ARG A 231 8.10 -8.64 8.26
CA ARG A 231 7.49 -7.55 9.05
C ARG A 231 8.52 -6.86 9.94
N LEU A 232 9.37 -7.62 10.63
CA LEU A 232 10.44 -7.05 11.44
C LEU A 232 11.50 -6.30 10.60
N ALA A 233 11.87 -6.82 9.43
CA ALA A 233 12.78 -6.16 8.50
C ALA A 233 12.22 -4.82 8.02
N ARG A 234 10.92 -4.76 7.66
CA ARG A 234 10.28 -3.49 7.31
C ARG A 234 10.16 -2.55 8.50
N ALA A 235 9.95 -3.06 9.71
CA ALA A 235 9.96 -2.23 10.91
C ALA A 235 11.35 -1.61 11.16
N ALA A 236 12.43 -2.38 10.97
CA ALA A 236 13.80 -1.89 11.03
C ALA A 236 14.08 -0.80 9.97
N ILE A 237 13.67 -1.03 8.71
CA ILE A 237 13.76 -0.03 7.64
C ILE A 237 12.98 1.24 8.00
N GLY A 238 11.77 1.10 8.56
CA GLY A 238 10.97 2.24 9.04
C GLY A 238 11.69 3.04 10.12
N CYS A 239 12.32 2.36 11.08
CA CYS A 239 13.11 3.03 12.13
C CYS A 239 14.34 3.73 11.55
N TRP A 240 15.06 3.09 10.62
CA TRP A 240 16.19 3.70 9.93
C TRP A 240 15.78 4.95 9.14
N LEU A 241 14.68 4.88 8.38
CA LEU A 241 14.13 6.02 7.65
C LEU A 241 13.73 7.16 8.59
N ASP A 242 13.10 6.85 9.73
CA ASP A 242 12.77 7.85 10.76
C ASP A 242 14.04 8.55 11.27
N ALA A 243 15.14 7.80 11.43
CA ALA A 243 16.42 8.26 11.95
C ALA A 243 17.23 9.11 10.96
N ILE A 244 17.11 8.88 9.64
CA ILE A 244 17.94 9.60 8.65
C ILE A 244 17.19 10.70 7.91
N LYS A 245 15.85 10.64 7.86
CA LYS A 245 15.06 11.59 7.07
C LYS A 245 15.16 12.99 7.66
N PRO A 246 15.54 14.02 6.88
CA PRO A 246 15.56 15.41 7.36
C PRO A 246 14.20 15.83 7.94
N LEU A 247 14.17 16.63 9.00
CA LEU A 247 12.93 17.08 9.65
C LEU A 247 12.08 17.97 8.74
N LEU A 248 12.72 18.80 7.91
CA LEU A 248 12.07 19.57 6.85
C LEU A 248 12.13 18.83 5.52
N VAL A 249 11.13 17.99 5.32
CA VAL A 249 11.00 17.19 4.10
C VAL A 249 10.46 18.07 2.97
N PHE A 250 11.19 18.11 1.85
CA PHE A 250 10.70 18.65 0.58
C PHE A 250 10.90 17.60 -0.50
N GLN A 251 9.79 17.01 -0.97
CA GLN A 251 9.65 16.05 -2.10
C GLN A 251 10.56 14.80 -2.12
N ASP A 252 11.64 14.79 -1.35
CA ASP A 252 12.61 13.71 -1.24
C ASP A 252 12.08 12.70 -0.21
N GLN A 253 11.64 11.54 -0.71
CA GLN A 253 11.66 10.34 0.12
C GLN A 253 13.07 9.77 0.03
N PRO A 254 13.81 9.68 1.14
CA PRO A 254 15.11 9.02 1.10
C PRO A 254 14.92 7.59 0.60
N ALA A 255 15.73 7.20 -0.38
CA ALA A 255 15.79 5.81 -0.81
C ALA A 255 16.30 4.95 0.36
N VAL A 256 15.86 3.71 0.43
CA VAL A 256 16.36 2.76 1.42
C VAL A 256 17.78 2.35 1.02
N ASP A 257 18.73 2.53 1.94
CA ASP A 257 20.08 2.01 1.82
C ASP A 257 20.13 0.66 2.55
N GLU A 258 19.87 -0.44 1.83
CA GLU A 258 19.84 -1.78 2.41
C GLU A 258 21.15 -2.14 3.14
N PRO A 259 22.37 -1.90 2.57
CA PRO A 259 23.61 -2.09 3.29
C PRO A 259 23.70 -1.34 4.63
N ALA A 260 23.25 -0.07 4.69
CA ALA A 260 23.25 0.70 5.92
C ALA A 260 22.24 0.15 6.95
N VAL A 261 21.05 -0.23 6.51
CA VAL A 261 20.04 -0.86 7.39
C VAL A 261 20.56 -2.18 7.95
N GLU A 262 21.19 -3.02 7.12
CA GLU A 262 21.78 -4.27 7.57
C GLU A 262 22.93 -4.06 8.55
N HIS A 263 23.79 -3.07 8.31
CA HIS A 263 24.89 -2.74 9.22
C HIS A 263 24.36 -2.33 10.60
N GLU A 264 23.43 -1.37 10.64
CA GLU A 264 22.79 -0.91 11.88
C GLU A 264 22.05 -2.06 12.58
N THR A 265 21.37 -2.93 11.82
CA THR A 265 20.70 -4.11 12.37
C THR A 265 21.71 -5.07 13.03
N ARG A 266 22.87 -5.33 12.41
CA ARG A 266 23.92 -6.19 13.00
C ARG A 266 24.50 -5.59 14.26
N ASP A 267 24.72 -4.27 14.28
CA ASP A 267 25.26 -3.60 15.46
C ASP A 267 24.28 -3.66 16.64
N ARG A 268 22.99 -3.38 16.38
CA ARG A 268 21.92 -3.50 17.38
C ARG A 268 21.68 -4.93 17.86
N ALA A 269 21.86 -5.92 16.98
CA ALA A 269 21.69 -7.33 17.32
C ALA A 269 22.66 -7.82 18.41
N ARG A 270 23.81 -7.15 18.62
CA ARG A 270 24.77 -7.55 19.66
C ARG A 270 24.22 -7.45 21.09
N GLY A 271 23.24 -6.59 21.33
CA GLY A 271 22.65 -6.35 22.65
C GLY A 271 21.19 -6.78 22.80
N ALA A 272 20.56 -7.29 21.74
CA ALA A 272 19.14 -7.61 21.74
C ALA A 272 18.88 -9.04 22.24
N ALA A 273 17.81 -9.21 23.03
CA ALA A 273 17.39 -10.54 23.51
C ALA A 273 16.65 -11.35 22.42
N SER A 274 16.01 -10.65 21.48
CA SER A 274 15.31 -11.23 20.32
C SER A 274 15.27 -10.22 19.15
N ALA A 275 14.88 -10.68 17.97
CA ALA A 275 14.67 -9.82 16.81
C ALA A 275 13.55 -8.79 17.05
N PHE A 276 12.50 -9.18 17.79
CA PHE A 276 11.43 -8.27 18.15
C PHE A 276 11.90 -7.22 19.16
N ASP A 277 12.66 -7.65 20.18
CA ASP A 277 13.27 -6.77 21.18
C ASP A 277 14.19 -5.72 20.55
N LEU A 278 15.00 -6.12 19.55
CA LEU A 278 15.83 -5.23 18.74
C LEU A 278 14.99 -4.10 18.12
N VAL A 279 13.93 -4.47 17.41
CA VAL A 279 13.06 -3.52 16.71
C VAL A 279 12.32 -2.61 17.71
N GLN A 280 11.91 -3.13 18.87
CA GLN A 280 11.26 -2.33 19.90
C GLN A 280 12.19 -1.25 20.47
N HIS A 281 13.44 -1.61 20.80
CA HIS A 281 14.43 -0.65 21.27
C HIS A 281 14.77 0.38 20.20
N TRP A 282 14.98 -0.05 18.95
CA TRP A 282 15.23 0.88 17.85
C TRP A 282 14.06 1.84 17.63
N ASN A 283 12.83 1.34 17.71
CA ASN A 283 11.64 2.18 17.63
C ASN A 283 11.60 3.24 18.75
N ALA A 284 12.02 2.88 19.97
CA ALA A 284 12.06 3.81 21.10
C ALA A 284 13.14 4.89 20.91
N ASP A 285 14.31 4.53 20.37
CA ASP A 285 15.38 5.49 20.08
C ASP A 285 14.91 6.58 19.10
N VAL A 286 14.13 6.19 18.09
CA VAL A 286 13.65 7.13 17.07
C VAL A 286 12.36 7.87 17.47
N ASP A 287 11.75 7.53 18.60
CA ASP A 287 10.55 8.25 19.09
C ASP A 287 10.84 9.73 19.35
N THR A 288 12.00 10.04 19.90
CA THR A 288 12.43 11.44 20.10
C THR A 288 12.50 12.18 18.78
N ILE A 289 13.05 11.57 17.73
CA ILE A 289 13.15 12.16 16.39
C ILE A 289 11.75 12.39 15.80
N ARG A 290 10.81 11.45 16.00
CA ARG A 290 9.42 11.62 15.58
C ARG A 290 8.73 12.80 16.28
N LEU A 291 8.97 12.98 17.59
CA LEU A 291 8.46 14.13 18.33
C LEU A 291 9.06 15.45 17.80
N GLN A 292 10.37 15.49 17.55
CA GLN A 292 11.03 16.66 16.93
C GLN A 292 10.39 17.00 15.57
N ARG A 293 10.14 15.97 14.75
CA ARG A 293 9.50 16.12 13.43
C ARG A 293 8.11 16.72 13.53
N GLN A 294 7.27 16.25 14.46
CA GLN A 294 5.92 16.79 14.65
C GLN A 294 5.95 18.28 15.02
N VAL A 295 6.88 18.69 15.89
CA VAL A 295 7.01 20.10 16.28
C VAL A 295 7.52 20.95 15.10
N VAL A 296 8.50 20.45 14.35
CA VAL A 296 8.99 21.11 13.12
C VAL A 296 7.87 21.25 12.09
N ASP A 297 7.06 20.20 11.87
CA ASP A 297 5.94 20.21 10.93
C ASP A 297 4.86 21.25 11.30
N GLN A 298 4.62 21.45 12.59
CA GLN A 298 3.69 22.48 13.09
C GLN A 298 4.21 23.89 12.82
N VAL A 299 5.50 24.15 13.10
CA VAL A 299 6.11 25.48 12.89
C VAL A 299 6.34 25.78 11.41
N ALA A 300 6.63 24.76 10.60
CA ALA A 300 6.81 24.86 9.15
C ALA A 300 5.49 24.74 8.35
N ALA A 301 4.35 24.76 9.03
CA ALA A 301 3.04 24.71 8.36
C ALA A 301 2.83 25.98 7.52
N LEU A 302 2.11 25.82 6.40
CA LEU A 302 1.71 26.94 5.54
C LEU A 302 0.90 27.96 6.35
N PRO A 303 1.33 29.24 6.45
CA PRO A 303 0.68 30.24 7.32
C PRO A 303 -0.56 30.86 6.67
N VAL A 304 -1.41 30.03 6.06
CA VAL A 304 -2.66 30.47 5.40
C VAL A 304 -3.81 29.56 5.83
N ALA A 305 -4.86 30.17 6.39
CA ALA A 305 -6.05 29.45 6.79
C ALA A 305 -6.81 28.92 5.56
N ASN A 306 -7.51 27.80 5.71
CA ASN A 306 -8.26 27.18 4.61
C ASN A 306 -9.34 28.10 4.03
N LYS A 307 -9.95 28.95 4.86
CA LYS A 307 -10.97 29.92 4.44
C LYS A 307 -10.33 30.99 3.54
N ASP A 308 -9.30 31.66 4.04
CA ASP A 308 -8.62 32.74 3.32
C ASP A 308 -8.04 32.24 1.99
N LEU A 309 -7.45 31.03 1.99
CA LEU A 309 -6.93 30.41 0.77
C LEU A 309 -8.04 30.21 -0.28
N ARG A 310 -9.23 29.76 0.13
CA ARG A 310 -10.37 29.57 -0.78
C ARG A 310 -10.85 30.90 -1.36
N ASP A 311 -10.93 31.93 -0.53
CA ASP A 311 -11.38 33.27 -0.95
C ASP A 311 -10.39 33.87 -1.95
N GLN A 312 -9.08 33.77 -1.68
CA GLN A 312 -8.02 34.23 -2.59
C GLN A 312 -8.01 33.45 -3.92
N ILE A 313 -8.16 32.12 -3.90
CA ILE A 313 -8.24 31.31 -5.12
C ILE A 313 -9.43 31.76 -5.99
N SER A 314 -10.59 31.99 -5.36
CA SER A 314 -11.81 32.40 -6.07
C SER A 314 -11.64 33.78 -6.70
N GLN A 315 -11.07 34.74 -5.97
CA GLN A 315 -10.76 36.07 -6.48
C GLN A 315 -9.77 36.02 -7.65
N LEU A 316 -8.68 35.26 -7.52
CA LEU A 316 -7.65 35.12 -8.56
C LEU A 316 -8.16 34.44 -9.82
N ALA A 317 -9.04 33.45 -9.69
CA ALA A 317 -9.67 32.75 -10.82
C ALA A 317 -10.70 33.66 -11.52
N SER A 318 -11.56 34.33 -10.74
CA SER A 318 -12.56 35.27 -11.27
C SER A 318 -11.93 36.44 -12.01
N ALA A 319 -10.83 37.00 -11.49
CA ALA A 319 -10.10 38.08 -12.15
C ALA A 319 -9.50 37.67 -13.51
N ARG A 320 -9.37 36.36 -13.76
CA ARG A 320 -8.87 35.79 -15.01
C ARG A 320 -9.97 35.16 -15.88
N GLY A 321 -11.24 35.26 -15.46
CA GLY A 321 -12.35 34.61 -16.17
C GLY A 321 -12.27 33.08 -16.19
N GLN A 322 -11.63 32.47 -15.17
CA GLN A 322 -11.44 31.02 -15.05
C GLN A 322 -12.27 30.44 -13.92
N GLU A 323 -12.61 29.15 -14.02
CA GLU A 323 -13.17 28.39 -12.90
C GLU A 323 -12.09 28.17 -11.82
N PRO A 324 -12.42 28.33 -10.52
CA PRO A 324 -11.44 28.16 -9.45
C PRO A 324 -10.95 26.71 -9.37
N PRO A 325 -9.62 26.47 -9.33
CA PRO A 325 -9.08 25.14 -9.13
C PRO A 325 -9.38 24.59 -7.73
N SER A 326 -9.21 23.28 -7.56
CA SER A 326 -9.41 22.62 -6.26
C SER A 326 -8.50 23.20 -5.17
N VAL A 327 -9.09 23.68 -4.08
CA VAL A 327 -8.37 24.22 -2.90
C VAL A 327 -7.32 23.22 -2.38
N ASN A 328 -7.63 21.92 -2.38
CA ASN A 328 -6.70 20.89 -1.91
C ASN A 328 -5.46 20.76 -2.83
N GLN A 329 -5.66 20.88 -4.15
CA GLN A 329 -4.55 20.83 -5.11
C GLN A 329 -3.64 22.05 -4.96
N VAL A 330 -4.24 23.25 -4.83
CA VAL A 330 -3.51 24.50 -4.61
C VAL A 330 -2.76 24.45 -3.29
N ARG A 331 -3.43 24.11 -2.17
CA ARG A 331 -2.81 24.00 -0.84
C ARG A 331 -1.62 23.05 -0.83
N ARG A 332 -1.73 21.90 -1.50
CA ARG A 332 -0.64 20.94 -1.63
C ARG A 332 0.56 21.52 -2.40
N ARG A 333 0.33 22.16 -3.55
CA ARG A 333 1.41 22.77 -4.34
C ARG A 333 2.07 23.95 -3.60
N LEU A 334 1.27 24.83 -3.01
CA LEU A 334 1.75 25.99 -2.26
C LEU A 334 2.50 25.57 -0.99
N GLY A 335 1.98 24.58 -0.27
CA GLY A 335 2.66 24.01 0.91
C GLY A 335 3.98 23.33 0.56
N ALA A 336 4.05 22.61 -0.58
CA ALA A 336 5.30 22.03 -1.06
C ALA A 336 6.32 23.12 -1.40
N TRP A 337 5.92 24.15 -2.15
CA TRP A 337 6.78 25.31 -2.43
C TRP A 337 7.28 25.97 -1.15
N TYR A 338 6.39 26.25 -0.19
CA TYR A 338 6.73 26.94 1.05
C TYR A 338 7.78 26.16 1.87
N ARG A 339 7.61 24.83 1.95
CA ARG A 339 8.61 23.95 2.60
C ARG A 339 9.93 23.90 1.84
N GLY A 340 9.89 23.91 0.50
CA GLY A 340 11.09 24.02 -0.33
C GLY A 340 11.86 25.32 -0.05
N ALA A 341 11.15 26.46 -0.06
CA ALA A 341 11.74 27.76 0.24
C ALA A 341 12.30 27.85 1.67
N LEU A 342 11.63 27.24 2.66
CA LEU A 342 12.16 27.13 4.02
C LEU A 342 13.48 26.34 4.03
N ARG A 343 13.52 25.18 3.37
CA ARG A 343 14.73 24.35 3.26
C ARG A 343 15.86 25.07 2.53
N ASP A 344 15.57 25.81 1.46
CA ASP A 344 16.58 26.57 0.71
C ASP A 344 17.23 27.66 1.59
N GLN A 345 16.45 28.25 2.50
CA GLN A 345 16.95 29.31 3.37
C GLN A 345 17.73 28.80 4.58
N ILE A 346 17.33 27.66 5.18
CA ILE A 346 17.91 27.18 6.44
C ILE A 346 18.79 25.93 6.28
N GLY A 347 18.77 25.30 5.10
CA GLY A 347 19.40 24.02 4.85
C GLY A 347 18.59 22.81 5.37
N PRO A 348 19.11 21.58 5.20
CA PRO A 348 18.50 20.39 5.75
C PRO A 348 18.64 20.36 7.28
N LEU A 349 17.53 20.11 7.98
CA LEU A 349 17.54 19.83 9.42
C LEU A 349 17.71 18.31 9.64
N LEU A 350 18.96 17.87 9.80
CA LEU A 350 19.26 16.46 10.04
C LEU A 350 18.95 16.09 11.50
N PRO A 351 18.22 14.99 11.74
CA PRO A 351 17.99 14.49 13.08
C PRO A 351 19.21 13.69 13.63
N PRO A 352 19.33 13.56 14.96
CA PRO A 352 18.60 14.33 15.97
C PRO A 352 19.09 15.79 15.99
N VAL A 353 18.16 16.74 16.15
CA VAL A 353 18.52 18.16 16.28
C VAL A 353 18.93 18.45 17.73
N THR A 354 20.18 18.88 17.93
CA THR A 354 20.75 19.14 19.26
C THR A 354 20.07 20.32 19.98
N ASP A 355 19.78 21.42 19.27
CA ASP A 355 19.07 22.59 19.80
C ASP A 355 17.78 22.83 19.00
N LEU A 356 16.77 22.01 19.28
CA LEU A 356 15.46 22.13 18.64
C LEU A 356 14.87 23.54 18.81
N PRO A 357 14.85 24.17 20.02
CA PRO A 357 14.33 25.52 20.17
C PRO A 357 14.99 26.56 19.27
N ALA A 358 16.31 26.53 19.07
CA ALA A 358 17.00 27.42 18.13
C ALA A 358 16.54 27.18 16.69
N SER A 359 16.51 25.91 16.25
CA SER A 359 16.05 25.57 14.90
C SER A 359 14.61 26.03 14.65
N LEU A 360 13.69 25.89 15.62
CA LEU A 360 12.31 26.37 15.48
C LEU A 360 12.22 27.89 15.36
N ARG A 361 13.08 28.65 16.06
CA ARG A 361 13.17 30.12 15.90
C ARG A 361 13.67 30.48 14.51
N ASP A 362 14.64 29.75 13.97
CA ASP A 362 15.16 29.98 12.63
C ASP A 362 14.12 29.64 11.54
N ILE A 363 13.38 28.54 11.69
CA ILE A 363 12.22 28.23 10.81
C ILE A 363 11.20 29.36 10.86
N THR A 364 10.85 29.86 12.05
CA THR A 364 9.88 30.95 12.20
C THR A 364 10.38 32.23 11.53
N ARG A 365 11.67 32.56 11.68
CA ARG A 365 12.30 33.73 11.03
C ARG A 365 12.28 33.60 9.51
N ALA A 366 12.66 32.43 8.98
CA ALA A 366 12.62 32.12 7.56
C ALA A 366 11.18 32.20 7.01
N GLY A 367 10.22 31.61 7.71
CA GLY A 367 8.80 31.67 7.35
C GLY A 367 8.27 33.11 7.23
N ARG A 368 8.64 34.00 8.16
CA ARG A 368 8.31 35.43 8.08
C ARG A 368 8.94 36.12 6.87
N ALA A 369 10.17 35.74 6.49
CA ALA A 369 10.84 36.27 5.31
C ALA A 369 10.22 35.77 3.99
N ILE A 370 9.68 34.55 3.98
CA ILE A 370 9.04 33.93 2.80
C ILE A 370 7.59 34.42 2.62
N THR A 371 6.88 34.70 3.71
CA THR A 371 5.45 35.05 3.71
C THR A 371 5.05 36.12 2.69
N PRO A 372 5.79 37.23 2.50
CA PRO A 372 5.46 38.24 1.50
C PRO A 372 5.42 37.74 0.05
N ARG A 373 6.01 36.58 -0.24
CA ARG A 373 6.04 35.96 -1.58
C ARG A 373 4.88 34.98 -1.80
N LEU A 374 4.08 34.67 -0.78
CA LEU A 374 3.01 33.68 -0.86
C LEU A 374 1.93 34.06 -1.87
N ASP A 375 1.52 35.33 -1.90
CA ASP A 375 0.47 35.79 -2.81
C ASP A 375 0.88 35.66 -4.28
N THR A 376 2.13 36.03 -4.59
CA THR A 376 2.71 35.86 -5.93
C THR A 376 2.74 34.40 -6.34
N GLU A 377 3.16 33.52 -5.44
CA GLU A 377 3.24 32.09 -5.73
C GLU A 377 1.86 31.44 -5.85
N LEU A 378 0.90 31.84 -5.01
CA LEU A 378 -0.49 31.42 -5.11
C LEU A 378 -1.08 31.79 -6.47
N ALA A 379 -0.89 33.03 -6.92
CA ALA A 379 -1.34 33.49 -8.23
C ALA A 379 -0.75 32.63 -9.36
N ARG A 380 0.56 32.35 -9.30
CA ARG A 380 1.26 31.49 -10.26
C ARG A 380 0.68 30.07 -10.30
N ILE A 381 0.42 29.46 -9.13
CA ILE A 381 -0.12 28.10 -9.03
C ILE A 381 -1.56 28.02 -9.55
N VAL A 382 -2.41 29.00 -9.22
CA VAL A 382 -3.81 29.07 -9.69
C VAL A 382 -3.84 29.16 -11.22
N GLU A 383 -3.01 30.03 -11.81
CA GLU A 383 -2.90 30.18 -13.26
C GLU A 383 -2.45 28.88 -13.94
N GLN A 384 -1.42 28.21 -13.40
CA GLN A 384 -0.94 26.94 -13.95
C GLN A 384 -2.01 25.84 -13.92
N LEU A 385 -2.83 25.79 -12.86
CA LEU A 385 -3.91 24.82 -12.75
C LEU A 385 -5.10 25.15 -13.66
N GLY A 386 -5.43 26.43 -13.82
CA GLY A 386 -6.46 26.88 -14.76
C GLY A 386 -6.14 26.48 -16.20
N THR A 387 -4.90 26.72 -16.65
CA THR A 387 -4.44 26.34 -17.99
C THR A 387 -4.44 24.81 -18.20
N GLN A 388 -4.08 24.03 -17.16
CA GLN A 388 -4.14 22.56 -17.22
C GLN A 388 -5.57 22.04 -17.37
N SER A 389 -6.55 22.67 -16.71
CA SER A 389 -7.97 22.31 -16.81
C SER A 389 -8.56 22.63 -18.20
N ILE A 390 -8.14 23.74 -18.82
CA ILE A 390 -8.57 24.11 -20.18
C ILE A 390 -7.97 23.14 -21.20
N ALA A 391 -6.70 22.78 -21.06
CA ALA A 391 -6.05 21.80 -21.95
C ALA A 391 -6.64 20.39 -21.84
N SER A 392 -7.11 19.98 -20.65
CA SER A 392 -7.81 18.70 -20.49
C SER A 392 -9.25 18.72 -21.02
N ASN A 393 -9.92 19.88 -20.99
CA ASN A 393 -11.30 20.04 -21.47
C ASN A 393 -11.40 20.37 -22.95
N GLY A 394 -10.34 20.96 -23.55
CA GLY A 394 -10.25 21.30 -24.97
C GLY A 394 -9.78 20.17 -25.89
N ARG A 395 -9.55 18.96 -25.36
CA ARG A 395 -9.44 17.76 -26.20
C ARG A 395 -10.85 17.33 -26.62
N ASP A 396 -11.30 17.96 -27.69
CA ASP A 396 -12.53 17.65 -28.39
C ASP A 396 -12.53 16.17 -28.85
N PRO A 397 -13.55 15.35 -28.53
CA PRO A 397 -13.68 13.98 -29.06
C PRO A 397 -13.77 13.93 -30.59
N ALA A 398 -14.03 15.06 -31.25
CA ALA A 398 -14.25 15.15 -32.69
C ALA A 398 -12.99 15.08 -33.57
N SER A 399 -11.78 15.03 -33.00
CA SER A 399 -10.53 14.94 -33.80
C SER A 399 -10.01 13.50 -34.01
N ARG A 400 -10.87 12.49 -33.82
CA ARG A 400 -10.63 11.10 -34.20
C ARG A 400 -11.79 10.59 -35.05
N SER A 401 -11.98 11.23 -36.18
CA SER A 401 -12.69 10.65 -37.34
C SER A 401 -11.70 9.89 -38.20
#